data_AF-A0A2S8NS04-F1
#
_entry.id   AF-A0A2S8NS04-F1
#
_cell.length_a   1.000
_cell.length_b   1.000
_cell.length_c   1.000
_cell.angle_alpha   90.00
_cell.angle_beta   90.00
_cell.angle_gamma   90.00
#
_symmetry.space_group_name_H-M   'P 1'
#
loop_
_entity.id
_entity.type
_entity.pdbx_description
1 polymer ?
#
loop_
_entity_poly.entity_id
_entity_poly.type
_entity_poly.pdbx_seq_one_letter_code
_entity_poly.pdbx_strand_id
1 'polypeptide(L)'
;MKKILSILGTITLIGTNTTSLVACNTPQYSEEELKKEKDKNNININGNILEWISPQEEPFNIIDNYNHYFYVVWRGDENDNWRIVKFKYNDLQHNKILDKHNECVLVLEFLSSHNTDLFIKENKYPNRRWYWKNDTKNTYFKSVYRWNGEEQKLPNLDIDKDGNVKV
;
A
#
# COMPACT_ATOMS: atom_id res chain seq x y z
N MET A 1 6.22 13.18 -10.26
CA MET A 1 4.83 13.41 -9.78
C MET A 1 4.15 12.07 -9.65
N LYS A 2 3.99 11.55 -8.44
CA LYS A 2 3.08 10.44 -8.20
C LYS A 2 1.72 11.07 -7.91
N LYS A 3 0.87 11.05 -8.94
CA LYS A 3 -0.56 11.39 -8.87
C LYS A 3 -1.24 10.44 -9.83
N ILE A 4 -1.56 9.23 -9.39
CA ILE A 4 -2.46 8.35 -10.14
C ILE A 4 -3.46 7.74 -9.15
N LEU A 5 -4.58 8.46 -9.08
CA LEU A 5 -5.91 7.96 -8.75
C LEU A 5 -6.19 6.69 -9.57
N SER A 6 -6.37 5.57 -8.89
CA SER A 6 -6.97 4.35 -9.46
C SER A 6 -8.14 3.99 -8.55
N ILE A 7 -9.23 4.75 -8.67
CA ILE A 7 -10.49 4.27 -9.25
C ILE A 7 -10.85 2.90 -8.67
N LEU A 8 -11.47 2.91 -7.49
CA LEU A 8 -12.17 1.76 -6.95
C LEU A 8 -13.35 1.48 -7.87
N GLY A 9 -13.22 0.43 -8.68
CA GLY A 9 -14.30 -0.08 -9.52
C GLY A 9 -15.50 -0.45 -8.64
N THR A 10 -16.68 0.02 -9.05
CA THR A 10 -18.02 -0.26 -8.51
C THR A 10 -18.11 -1.48 -7.60
N ILE A 11 -18.18 -1.24 -6.29
CA ILE A 11 -18.42 -2.28 -5.28
C ILE A 11 -19.91 -2.27 -4.95
N THR A 12 -20.64 -3.28 -5.43
CA THR A 12 -21.91 -3.68 -4.81
C THR A 12 -21.62 -4.75 -3.78
N LEU A 13 -21.82 -4.49 -2.49
CA LEU A 13 -21.87 -5.56 -1.49
C LEU A 13 -22.86 -5.27 -0.36
N ILE A 14 -23.61 -6.31 0.00
CA ILE A 14 -24.76 -6.35 0.89
C ILE A 14 -24.30 -6.56 2.35
N GLY A 15 -24.91 -5.78 3.28
CA GLY A 15 -25.11 -5.94 4.75
C GLY A 15 -24.08 -6.67 5.64
N THR A 16 -23.72 -6.25 6.85
CA THR A 16 -24.44 -5.50 7.91
C THR A 16 -23.48 -5.08 9.06
N ASN A 17 -23.68 -3.87 9.61
CA ASN A 17 -23.67 -3.36 11.02
C ASN A 17 -22.54 -3.82 12.01
N THR A 18 -21.85 -3.02 12.85
CA THR A 18 -22.14 -1.79 13.63
C THR A 18 -20.87 -1.08 14.17
N THR A 19 -20.92 0.27 14.20
CA THR A 19 -20.37 1.28 15.16
C THR A 19 -18.89 1.36 15.61
N SER A 20 -18.26 2.46 15.16
CA SER A 20 -17.49 3.53 15.88
C SER A 20 -16.22 3.21 16.67
N LEU A 21 -15.12 3.93 16.34
CA LEU A 21 -14.27 4.69 17.27
C LEU A 21 -13.23 5.51 16.46
N VAL A 22 -13.16 6.80 16.78
CA VAL A 22 -12.31 7.83 16.17
C VAL A 22 -10.85 7.60 16.58
N ALA A 23 -9.92 7.55 15.62
CA ALA A 23 -8.48 7.55 15.92
C ALA A 23 -7.85 8.91 15.64
N CYS A 24 -7.08 9.35 16.63
CA CYS A 24 -6.20 10.50 16.58
C CYS A 24 -5.05 10.26 15.59
N ASN A 25 -5.24 10.65 14.33
CA ASN A 25 -4.17 11.05 13.41
C ASN A 25 -4.76 12.19 12.60
N THR A 26 -4.09 13.34 12.57
CA THR A 26 -4.55 14.48 11.75
C THR A 26 -4.73 13.96 10.32
N PRO A 27 -5.97 13.93 9.79
CA PRO A 27 -6.22 13.38 8.47
C PRO A 27 -5.39 14.13 7.44
N GLN A 28 -4.75 13.39 6.53
CA GLN A 28 -3.98 13.99 5.42
C GLN A 28 -4.86 14.81 4.46
N TYR A 29 -6.19 14.64 4.58
CA TYR A 29 -7.22 15.38 3.87
C TYR A 29 -8.26 15.89 4.85
N SER A 30 -8.71 17.13 4.67
CA SER A 30 -9.87 17.65 5.38
C SER A 30 -11.12 16.80 5.10
N GLU A 31 -12.10 16.82 6.01
CA GLU A 31 -13.37 16.11 5.82
C GLU A 31 -14.07 16.50 4.50
N GLU A 32 -13.90 17.75 4.07
CA GLU A 32 -14.45 18.26 2.80
C GLU A 32 -13.74 17.68 1.57
N GLU A 33 -12.41 17.55 1.61
CA GLU A 33 -11.64 16.93 0.53
C GLU A 33 -11.98 15.45 0.40
N LEU A 34 -12.12 14.76 1.53
CA LEU A 34 -12.52 13.36 1.57
C LEU A 34 -13.93 13.17 0.99
N LYS A 35 -14.87 14.08 1.33
CA LYS A 35 -16.25 14.05 0.84
C LYS A 35 -16.34 14.32 -0.66
N LYS A 36 -15.62 15.33 -1.17
CA LYS A 36 -15.54 15.61 -2.62
C LYS A 36 -14.98 14.42 -3.39
N GLU A 37 -14.00 13.73 -2.84
CA GLU A 37 -13.40 12.55 -3.47
C GLU A 37 -14.34 11.33 -3.42
N LYS A 38 -15.11 11.15 -2.34
CA LYS A 38 -16.18 10.13 -2.23
C LYS A 38 -17.27 10.34 -3.29
N ASP A 39 -17.75 11.57 -3.43
CA ASP A 39 -18.83 11.95 -4.37
C ASP A 39 -18.36 11.85 -5.84
N LYS A 40 -17.14 12.29 -6.14
CA LYS A 40 -16.56 12.24 -7.49
C LYS A 40 -16.40 10.82 -8.02
N ASN A 41 -16.19 9.84 -7.13
CA ASN A 41 -15.87 8.46 -7.49
C ASN A 41 -17.03 7.47 -7.23
N ASN A 42 -18.25 7.94 -6.92
CA ASN A 42 -19.44 7.11 -6.64
C ASN A 42 -19.18 6.01 -5.58
N ILE A 43 -18.42 6.34 -4.53
CA ILE A 43 -18.05 5.41 -3.47
C ILE A 43 -19.16 5.44 -2.40
N ASN A 44 -20.08 4.46 -2.41
CA ASN A 44 -21.09 4.31 -1.35
C ASN A 44 -20.68 3.18 -0.40
N ILE A 45 -20.30 3.52 0.84
CA ILE A 45 -19.62 2.62 1.79
C ILE A 45 -20.58 2.25 2.92
N ASN A 46 -20.83 0.94 3.09
CA ASN A 46 -21.25 0.40 4.37
C ASN A 46 -20.00 0.01 5.18
N GLY A 47 -19.49 0.92 6.02
CA GLY A 47 -18.45 0.64 7.02
C GLY A 47 -16.98 0.90 6.64
N ASN A 48 -16.55 2.16 6.87
CA ASN A 48 -15.27 2.70 7.34
C ASN A 48 -13.88 2.16 6.92
N ILE A 49 -13.67 1.01 6.26
CA ILE A 49 -12.31 0.44 6.02
C ILE A 49 -11.41 1.39 5.21
N LEU A 50 -11.97 2.11 4.23
CA LEU A 50 -11.24 3.06 3.39
C LEU A 50 -10.77 4.31 4.16
N GLU A 51 -11.39 4.65 5.29
CA GLU A 51 -10.94 5.77 6.13
C GLU A 51 -9.62 5.45 6.85
N TRP A 52 -9.30 4.16 6.96
CA TRP A 52 -8.14 3.67 7.68
C TRP A 52 -6.97 3.29 6.76
N ILE A 53 -7.16 3.29 5.44
CA ILE A 53 -6.10 2.98 4.47
C ILE A 53 -5.67 4.28 3.77
N SER A 54 -4.42 4.69 3.95
CA SER A 54 -3.87 5.85 3.26
C SER A 54 -2.84 5.44 2.20
N PRO A 55 -2.97 5.89 0.94
CA PRO A 55 -1.94 5.68 -0.07
C PRO A 55 -0.64 6.36 0.35
N GLN A 56 0.48 5.73 0.02
CA GLN A 56 1.82 6.28 0.24
C GLN A 56 2.42 6.62 -1.11
N GLU A 57 2.94 7.85 -1.24
CA GLU A 57 3.58 8.31 -2.47
C GLU A 57 5.12 8.27 -2.36
N GLU A 58 5.66 8.29 -1.15
CA GLU A 58 7.09 8.40 -0.90
C GLU A 58 7.62 7.23 -0.06
N PRO A 59 8.94 6.95 -0.14
CA PRO A 59 9.59 6.00 0.74
C PRO A 59 9.31 6.26 2.23
N PHE A 60 9.41 5.22 3.04
CA PHE A 60 8.99 5.27 4.44
C PHE A 60 9.92 6.16 5.27
N ASN A 61 9.32 7.17 5.91
CA ASN A 61 9.92 7.84 7.06
C ASN A 61 9.80 6.92 8.30
N ILE A 62 10.91 6.66 8.99
CA ILE A 62 10.93 5.72 10.13
C ILE A 62 10.01 6.15 11.27
N ILE A 63 9.96 7.44 11.60
CA ILE A 63 9.23 7.95 12.78
C ILE A 63 7.73 7.81 12.56
N ASP A 64 7.24 8.24 11.39
CA ASP A 64 5.82 8.30 11.10
C ASP A 64 5.20 6.93 10.75
N ASN A 65 6.05 5.95 10.45
CA ASN A 65 5.61 4.63 9.97
C ASN A 65 5.89 3.50 10.97
N TYR A 66 6.56 3.79 12.09
CA TYR A 66 6.85 2.78 13.11
C TYR A 66 5.58 2.10 13.61
N ASN A 67 5.61 0.77 13.66
CA ASN A 67 4.53 -0.10 14.11
C ASN A 67 3.26 -0.12 13.22
N HIS A 68 3.26 0.58 12.08
CA HIS A 68 2.16 0.53 11.11
C HIS A 68 2.24 -0.70 10.20
N TYR A 69 1.07 -1.15 9.74
CA TYR A 69 0.96 -2.16 8.70
C TYR A 69 0.92 -1.53 7.32
N PHE A 70 1.56 -2.18 6.35
CA PHE A 70 1.60 -1.75 4.96
C PHE A 70 1.14 -2.85 4.03
N TYR A 71 0.48 -2.45 2.96
CA TYR A 71 0.15 -3.28 1.81
C TYR A 71 0.92 -2.76 0.61
N VAL A 72 1.61 -3.66 -0.09
CA VAL A 72 2.39 -3.33 -1.28
C VAL A 72 1.87 -4.17 -2.43
N VAL A 73 1.44 -3.50 -3.50
CA VAL A 73 1.08 -4.13 -4.76
C VAL A 73 2.28 -4.05 -5.70
N TRP A 74 2.85 -5.20 -6.04
CA TRP A 74 4.09 -5.31 -6.80
C TRP A 74 4.06 -6.46 -7.81
N ARG A 75 5.03 -6.48 -8.74
CA ARG A 75 5.33 -7.62 -9.61
C ARG A 75 6.81 -7.67 -9.95
N GLY A 76 7.33 -8.86 -10.24
CA GLY A 76 8.74 -9.08 -10.55
C GLY A 76 9.10 -8.64 -11.96
N ASP A 77 8.43 -9.23 -12.96
CA ASP A 77 8.53 -8.87 -14.37
C ASP A 77 7.35 -8.00 -14.81
N GLU A 78 7.51 -7.22 -15.89
CA GLU A 78 6.41 -6.41 -16.45
C GLU A 78 5.29 -7.25 -17.09
N ASN A 79 5.54 -8.53 -17.34
CA ASN A 79 4.57 -9.51 -17.83
C ASN A 79 4.01 -10.39 -16.72
N ASP A 80 4.53 -10.29 -15.49
CA ASP A 80 4.02 -11.04 -14.34
C ASP A 80 2.68 -10.46 -13.87
N ASN A 81 1.89 -11.34 -13.24
CA ASN A 81 0.70 -10.93 -12.51
C ASN A 81 1.07 -10.06 -11.31
N TRP A 82 0.22 -9.09 -11.00
CA TRP A 82 0.33 -8.32 -9.76
C TRP A 82 0.18 -9.21 -8.53
N ARG A 83 0.81 -8.79 -7.44
CA ARG A 83 0.81 -9.46 -6.15
C ARG A 83 0.62 -8.42 -5.06
N ILE A 84 -0.10 -8.76 -4.01
CA ILE A 84 -0.22 -7.94 -2.81
C ILE A 84 0.47 -8.62 -1.63
N VAL A 85 1.33 -7.90 -0.93
CA VAL A 85 1.96 -8.35 0.31
C VAL A 85 1.62 -7.41 1.45
N LYS A 86 1.38 -7.97 2.63
CA LYS A 86 1.18 -7.24 3.87
C LYS A 86 2.39 -7.42 4.78
N PHE A 87 2.90 -6.33 5.36
CA PHE A 87 3.96 -6.41 6.36
C PHE A 87 3.80 -5.36 7.45
N LYS A 88 4.35 -5.65 8.63
CA LYS A 88 4.45 -4.68 9.73
C LYS A 88 5.80 -3.97 9.69
N TYR A 89 5.77 -2.65 9.76
CA TYR A 89 6.97 -1.82 9.80
C TYR A 89 7.46 -1.68 11.25
N ASN A 90 8.14 -2.70 11.75
CA ASN A 90 8.62 -2.75 13.14
C ASN A 90 10.11 -3.13 13.26
N ASP A 91 10.69 -3.64 12.19
CA ASP A 91 12.03 -4.20 12.20
C ASP A 91 12.83 -3.57 11.06
N LEU A 92 13.79 -2.72 11.45
CA LEU A 92 14.68 -1.98 10.57
C LEU A 92 15.90 -2.82 10.17
N GLN A 93 15.78 -4.15 10.19
CA GLN A 93 16.77 -5.04 9.60
C GLN A 93 17.13 -4.58 8.19
N HIS A 94 18.43 -4.46 7.93
CA HIS A 94 18.93 -4.18 6.59
C HIS A 94 18.45 -5.27 5.63
N ASN A 95 17.77 -4.87 4.55
CA ASN A 95 17.32 -5.75 3.48
C ASN A 95 16.36 -6.87 3.92
N LYS A 96 15.32 -6.50 4.67
CA LYS A 96 14.24 -7.44 5.04
C LYS A 96 13.48 -7.89 3.79
N ILE A 97 13.47 -9.19 3.54
CA ILE A 97 12.71 -9.78 2.42
C ILE A 97 11.22 -9.82 2.81
N LEU A 98 10.36 -9.26 1.96
CA LEU A 98 8.91 -9.21 2.18
C LEU A 98 8.16 -10.28 1.39
N ASP A 99 8.56 -10.53 0.14
CA ASP A 99 7.95 -11.54 -0.72
C ASP A 99 8.97 -12.06 -1.76
N LYS A 100 8.70 -13.25 -2.31
CA LYS A 100 9.47 -13.86 -3.40
C LYS A 100 8.53 -14.39 -4.47
N HIS A 101 8.81 -14.07 -5.72
CA HIS A 101 8.06 -14.59 -6.85
C HIS A 101 8.99 -14.82 -8.04
N ASN A 102 8.98 -16.03 -8.59
CA ASN A 102 9.91 -16.46 -9.63
C ASN A 102 11.35 -16.14 -9.21
N GLU A 103 12.11 -15.49 -10.08
CA GLU A 103 13.48 -15.04 -9.83
C GLU A 103 13.55 -13.69 -9.10
N CYS A 104 12.43 -13.08 -8.75
CA CYS A 104 12.35 -11.75 -8.18
C CYS A 104 12.05 -11.77 -6.67
N VAL A 105 12.67 -10.83 -5.94
CA VAL A 105 12.51 -10.67 -4.50
C VAL A 105 12.16 -9.23 -4.18
N LEU A 106 11.06 -9.02 -3.46
CA LEU A 106 10.70 -7.73 -2.89
C LEU A 106 11.39 -7.56 -1.53
N VAL A 107 12.09 -6.44 -1.37
CA VAL A 107 12.92 -6.14 -0.21
C VAL A 107 12.61 -4.76 0.33
N LEU A 108 12.60 -4.64 1.65
CA LEU A 108 12.62 -3.39 2.40
C LEU A 108 14.07 -3.05 2.77
N GLU A 109 14.60 -1.95 2.24
CA GLU A 109 15.98 -1.50 2.47
C GLU A 109 16.02 -0.30 3.39
N PHE A 110 16.74 -0.44 4.50
CA PHE A 110 17.15 0.69 5.32
C PHE A 110 18.27 1.45 4.61
N LEU A 111 17.98 2.65 4.12
CA LEU A 111 18.93 3.48 3.36
C LEU A 111 19.74 4.41 4.26
N SER A 112 19.12 5.02 5.27
CA SER A 112 19.77 5.91 6.24
C SER A 112 18.96 5.99 7.53
N SER A 113 19.47 6.73 8.53
CA SER A 113 18.88 6.88 9.88
C SER A 113 17.40 7.28 9.92
N HIS A 114 16.83 7.78 8.82
CA HIS A 114 15.44 8.23 8.75
C HIS A 114 14.64 7.65 7.58
N ASN A 115 15.28 6.98 6.62
CA ASN A 115 14.65 6.62 5.35
C ASN A 115 14.81 5.14 5.01
N THR A 116 13.69 4.52 4.68
CA THR A 116 13.60 3.14 4.19
C THR A 116 12.85 3.13 2.86
N ASP A 117 13.30 2.33 1.90
CA ASP A 117 12.65 2.21 0.58
C ASP A 117 12.34 0.75 0.26
N LEU A 118 11.47 0.55 -0.73
CA LEU A 118 11.24 -0.76 -1.33
C LEU A 118 12.09 -0.89 -2.57
N PHE A 119 12.63 -2.08 -2.80
CA PHE A 119 13.19 -2.43 -4.08
C PHE A 119 12.91 -3.88 -4.44
N ILE A 120 12.92 -4.15 -5.74
CA ILE A 120 12.87 -5.49 -6.30
C ILE A 120 14.25 -5.82 -6.84
N LYS A 121 14.74 -7.04 -6.61
CA LYS A 121 15.95 -7.57 -7.25
C LYS A 121 15.68 -8.91 -7.89
N GLU A 122 16.40 -9.19 -8.96
CA GLU A 122 16.50 -10.53 -9.54
C GLU A 122 17.57 -11.34 -8.81
N ASN A 123 17.30 -12.61 -8.46
CA ASN A 123 18.26 -13.53 -7.86
C ASN A 123 19.42 -13.82 -8.80
N LYS A 124 19.14 -13.98 -10.10
CA LYS A 124 20.15 -14.24 -11.13
C LYS A 124 21.08 -13.05 -11.38
N TYR A 125 20.58 -11.83 -11.19
CA TYR A 125 21.33 -10.58 -11.39
C TYR A 125 21.15 -9.65 -10.18
N PRO A 126 21.78 -9.95 -9.02
CA PRO A 126 21.51 -9.27 -7.75
C PRO A 126 21.90 -7.78 -7.73
N ASN A 127 22.69 -7.34 -8.71
CA ASN A 127 23.06 -5.94 -8.91
C ASN A 127 21.97 -5.13 -9.64
N ARG A 128 20.98 -5.78 -10.25
CA ARG A 128 19.81 -5.12 -10.83
C ARG A 128 18.76 -4.94 -9.74
N ARG A 129 18.52 -3.67 -9.39
CA ARG A 129 17.53 -3.28 -8.38
C ARG A 129 16.60 -2.23 -8.96
N TRP A 130 15.30 -2.45 -8.83
CA TRP A 130 14.27 -1.44 -9.15
C TRP A 130 13.71 -0.89 -7.87
N TYR A 131 14.05 0.36 -7.58
CA TYR A 131 13.59 1.07 -6.40
C TYR A 131 12.21 1.69 -6.63
N TRP A 132 11.33 1.58 -5.63
CA TRP A 132 9.98 2.14 -5.71
C TRP A 132 9.96 3.65 -5.90
N LYS A 133 10.87 4.40 -5.27
CA LYS A 133 11.00 5.84 -5.50
C LYS A 133 11.31 6.20 -6.96
N ASN A 134 11.99 5.30 -7.69
CA ASN A 134 12.43 5.51 -9.06
C ASN A 134 11.44 4.94 -10.09
N ASP A 135 10.51 4.07 -9.68
CA ASP A 135 9.49 3.48 -10.56
C ASP A 135 8.33 4.45 -10.83
N THR A 136 8.61 5.50 -11.61
CA THR A 136 7.65 6.56 -11.90
C THR A 136 6.56 6.17 -12.89
N LYS A 137 6.71 5.03 -13.58
CA LYS A 137 5.73 4.49 -14.54
C LYS A 137 4.83 3.42 -13.91
N ASN A 138 5.03 3.10 -12.63
CA ASN A 138 4.37 2.01 -11.92
C ASN A 138 4.53 0.67 -12.67
N THR A 139 5.72 0.43 -13.23
CA THR A 139 6.01 -0.80 -13.97
C THR A 139 6.08 -2.00 -13.04
N TYR A 140 6.64 -1.82 -11.83
CA TYR A 140 6.90 -2.88 -10.86
C TYR A 140 6.15 -2.67 -9.54
N PHE A 141 5.88 -1.42 -9.18
CA PHE A 141 5.13 -1.03 -7.99
C PHE A 141 3.86 -0.31 -8.42
N LYS A 142 2.71 -0.94 -8.22
CA LYS A 142 1.41 -0.35 -8.56
C LYS A 142 0.98 0.67 -7.51
N SER A 143 1.06 0.28 -6.24
CA SER A 143 0.58 1.08 -5.11
C SER A 143 1.14 0.57 -3.78
N VAL A 144 1.30 1.48 -2.82
CA VAL A 144 1.64 1.18 -1.44
C VAL A 144 0.61 1.86 -0.55
N TYR A 145 0.09 1.14 0.45
CA TYR A 145 -0.91 1.65 1.37
C TYR A 145 -0.48 1.43 2.81
N ARG A 146 -0.76 2.40 3.68
CA ARG A 146 -0.59 2.31 5.13
C ARG A 146 -1.93 2.08 5.80
N TRP A 147 -1.97 1.13 6.73
CA TRP A 147 -3.08 0.95 7.66
C TRP A 147 -2.91 1.84 8.90
N ASN A 148 -3.90 2.69 9.13
CA ASN A 148 -3.99 3.63 10.25
C ASN A 148 -4.94 3.15 11.35
N GLY A 149 -5.64 2.03 11.13
CA GLY A 149 -6.59 1.48 12.11
C GLY A 149 -5.93 0.55 13.12
N GLU A 150 -6.76 -0.01 13.99
CA GLU A 150 -6.35 -1.00 14.96
C GLU A 150 -5.94 -2.32 14.29
N GLU A 151 -4.99 -3.04 14.89
CA GLU A 151 -4.48 -4.31 14.36
C GLU A 151 -5.57 -5.40 14.27
N GLN A 152 -6.52 -5.41 15.21
CA GLN A 152 -7.64 -6.37 15.19
C GLN A 152 -8.61 -6.15 14.02
N LYS A 153 -8.57 -4.97 13.39
CA LYS A 153 -9.44 -4.57 12.28
C LYS A 153 -8.74 -4.66 10.92
N LEU A 154 -7.55 -5.27 10.86
CA LEU A 154 -6.81 -5.41 9.60
C LEU A 154 -7.63 -6.14 8.54
N PRO A 155 -7.90 -5.51 7.38
CA PRO A 155 -8.61 -6.18 6.31
C PRO A 155 -7.71 -7.22 5.64
N ASN A 156 -8.34 -8.23 5.03
CA ASN A 156 -7.66 -9.07 4.05
C ASN A 156 -7.94 -8.46 2.67
N LEU A 157 -6.92 -7.81 2.12
CA LEU A 157 -7.00 -7.19 0.81
C LEU A 157 -6.68 -8.21 -0.27
N ASP A 158 -7.49 -8.25 -1.32
CA ASP A 158 -7.25 -9.01 -2.54
C ASP A 158 -6.95 -8.06 -3.70
N ILE A 159 -6.55 -8.57 -4.86
CA ILE A 159 -6.29 -7.77 -6.06
C ILE A 159 -6.90 -8.42 -7.31
N ASP A 160 -7.31 -7.59 -8.27
CA ASP A 160 -7.62 -8.09 -9.62
C ASP A 160 -6.37 -8.27 -10.49
N LYS A 161 -6.60 -8.79 -11.70
CA LYS A 161 -5.57 -8.99 -12.73
C LYS A 161 -4.83 -7.70 -13.13
N ASP A 162 -5.44 -6.52 -12.92
CA ASP A 162 -4.90 -5.22 -13.28
C ASP A 162 -4.16 -4.55 -12.10
N GLY A 163 -4.11 -5.25 -10.96
CA GLY A 163 -3.45 -4.84 -9.73
C GLY A 163 -4.29 -3.89 -8.87
N ASN A 164 -5.60 -3.78 -9.12
CA ASN A 164 -6.47 -2.96 -8.29
C ASN A 164 -6.89 -3.72 -7.04
N VAL A 165 -6.81 -3.06 -5.89
CA VAL A 165 -7.14 -3.66 -4.59
C VAL A 165 -8.65 -3.80 -4.41
N LYS A 166 -9.06 -4.95 -3.89
CA LYS A 166 -10.43 -5.30 -3.48
C LYS A 166 -10.47 -5.54 -1.97
N VAL A 167 -11.57 -5.13 -1.35
CA VAL A 167 -11.90 -5.35 0.08
C VAL A 167 -13.10 -6.28 0.16
#